data_AF-A0A2N5RPA7-F1
#
_entry.id   AF-A0A2N5RPA7-F1
#
_cell.length_a   1.000
_cell.length_b   1.000
_cell.length_c   1.000
_cell.angle_alpha   90.00
_cell.angle_beta   90.00
_cell.angle_gamma   90.00
#
_symmetry.space_group_name_H-M   'P 1'
#
loop_
_entity.id
_entity.type
_entity.pdbx_description
1 polymer ?
#
loop_
_entity_poly.entity_id
_entity_poly.type
_entity_poly.pdbx_seq_one_letter_code
_entity_poly.pdbx_strand_id
1 'polypeptide(L)'
;MKWGIFLMLVVSTFLFPVEVVLTSVGSADIAFNNLPLTMELNFWNIQSYEGETWLKFDGEKVEFYADISNIVLRNPSSWVHGYPEVYYGYKPWAAHSSGVDFLPIKVKDLPDFYVTLGYSIWYENNLPINLAMETWITRQPDQTSVSSGDVEIMVWFYNNILMPGGNKVGEFTTTVEINGVPTQTTWDVYFAPWGWDYIAFRIHSPLQEGRVKINVKDFVQKAEKILSLYSTRVQNFGEMFFNVWEIGTEFGDPNTTAAKFGWTFNEIAIETE
;
A
#
# COMPACT_ATOMS: atom_id res chain seq x y z
N MET A 1 -19.72 60.34 20.82
CA MET A 1 -20.81 59.38 21.16
C MET A 1 -20.47 58.07 20.45
N LYS A 2 -20.15 57.02 21.21
CA LYS A 2 -19.69 55.71 20.72
C LYS A 2 -20.86 54.87 20.23
N TRP A 3 -20.78 54.31 19.03
CA TRP A 3 -21.41 53.06 18.58
C TRP A 3 -20.48 52.56 17.45
N GLY A 4 -19.82 51.41 17.46
CA GLY A 4 -20.13 50.10 18.03
C GLY A 4 -20.26 49.13 16.84
N ILE A 5 -19.13 48.57 16.38
CA ILE A 5 -19.05 47.57 15.31
C ILE A 5 -19.84 46.32 15.73
N PHE A 6 -20.59 45.72 14.79
CA PHE A 6 -20.94 44.30 14.87
C PHE A 6 -20.53 43.62 13.57
N LEU A 7 -19.36 42.99 13.63
CA LEU A 7 -18.88 42.03 12.65
C LEU A 7 -19.61 40.71 12.96
N MET A 8 -20.48 40.26 12.06
CA MET A 8 -21.10 38.94 12.21
C MET A 8 -20.12 37.90 11.63
N LEU A 9 -19.26 37.39 12.51
CA LEU A 9 -18.48 36.18 12.25
C LEU A 9 -19.44 35.00 12.38
N VAL A 10 -19.85 34.42 11.25
CA VAL A 10 -20.52 33.11 11.25
C VAL A 10 -19.41 32.06 11.22
N VAL A 11 -18.98 31.64 12.40
CA VAL A 11 -18.25 30.38 12.59
C VAL A 11 -19.27 29.32 12.94
N SER A 12 -19.02 28.12 12.42
CA SER A 12 -19.59 26.82 12.76
C SER A 12 -20.68 26.34 11.81
N THR A 13 -20.39 25.24 11.11
CA THR A 13 -21.08 23.97 11.39
C THR A 13 -20.25 22.76 10.93
N PHE A 14 -19.75 22.01 11.92
CA PHE A 14 -19.60 20.54 11.97
C PHE A 14 -18.83 19.81 10.85
N LEU A 15 -17.53 19.61 11.05
CA LEU A 15 -16.77 18.50 10.45
C LEU A 15 -17.08 17.22 11.26
N PHE A 16 -18.22 16.58 10.99
CA PHE A 16 -18.32 15.15 11.29
C PHE A 16 -17.40 14.44 10.29
N PRO A 17 -16.55 13.47 10.71
CA PRO A 17 -15.91 12.62 9.74
C PRO A 17 -17.01 11.95 8.92
N VAL A 18 -17.05 12.26 7.63
CA VAL A 18 -18.00 11.65 6.71
C VAL A 18 -17.58 10.19 6.61
N GLU A 19 -18.43 9.30 7.10
CA GLU A 19 -18.28 7.87 6.86
C GLU A 19 -18.23 7.66 5.34
N VAL A 20 -17.21 6.95 4.86
CA VAL A 20 -17.06 6.58 3.45
C VAL A 20 -17.14 5.07 3.35
N VAL A 21 -18.00 4.55 2.48
CA VAL A 21 -18.16 3.11 2.25
C VAL A 21 -18.17 2.83 0.76
N LEU A 22 -17.28 1.95 0.32
CA LEU A 22 -17.28 1.36 -1.01
C LEU A 22 -17.83 -0.06 -0.90
N THR A 23 -18.90 -0.38 -1.62
CA THR A 23 -19.49 -1.74 -1.69
C THR A 23 -19.27 -2.40 -3.06
N SER A 24 -18.48 -1.77 -3.91
CA SER A 24 -18.10 -2.23 -5.24
C SER A 24 -16.72 -1.70 -5.59
N VAL A 25 -16.05 -2.32 -6.57
CA VAL A 25 -14.73 -1.89 -7.05
C VAL A 25 -14.75 -0.40 -7.39
N GLY A 26 -13.77 0.33 -6.86
CA GLY A 26 -13.66 1.77 -6.99
C GLY A 26 -12.74 2.36 -5.91
N SER A 27 -12.60 3.68 -5.92
CA SER A 27 -11.79 4.43 -4.98
C SER A 27 -12.55 5.61 -4.37
N ALA A 28 -12.09 6.07 -3.21
CA ALA A 28 -12.57 7.29 -2.59
C ALA A 28 -11.45 7.96 -1.78
N ASP A 29 -11.39 9.29 -1.86
CA ASP A 29 -10.48 10.09 -1.04
C ASP A 29 -11.03 10.26 0.37
N ILE A 30 -10.16 10.12 1.36
CA ILE A 30 -10.45 10.25 2.79
C ILE A 30 -9.38 11.12 3.48
N ALA A 31 -9.70 11.61 4.67
CA ALA A 31 -8.74 12.32 5.52
C ALA A 31 -8.61 11.59 6.86
N PHE A 32 -7.60 10.73 6.98
CA PHE A 32 -7.33 9.95 8.19
C PHE A 32 -6.45 10.78 9.14
N ASN A 33 -6.99 11.30 10.24
CA ASN A 33 -6.26 12.23 11.12
C ASN A 33 -5.62 13.43 10.39
N ASN A 34 -6.35 14.00 9.41
CA ASN A 34 -5.89 15.04 8.47
C ASN A 34 -4.81 14.59 7.46
N LEU A 35 -4.42 13.32 7.43
CA LEU A 35 -3.58 12.74 6.38
C LEU A 35 -4.46 12.45 5.14
N PRO A 36 -4.22 13.11 3.99
CA PRO A 36 -4.98 12.82 2.77
C PRO A 36 -4.57 11.46 2.22
N LEU A 37 -5.54 10.54 2.14
CA LEU A 37 -5.36 9.19 1.62
C LEU A 37 -6.45 8.90 0.59
N THR A 38 -6.21 7.92 -0.27
CA THR A 38 -7.25 7.30 -1.08
C THR A 38 -7.41 5.85 -0.63
N MET A 39 -8.63 5.40 -0.41
CA MET A 39 -8.94 3.99 -0.20
C MET A 39 -9.46 3.38 -1.50
N GLU A 40 -9.02 2.17 -1.83
CA GLU A 40 -9.39 1.51 -3.08
C GLU A 40 -9.85 0.07 -2.83
N LEU A 41 -11.09 -0.23 -3.20
CA LEU A 41 -11.62 -1.59 -3.23
C LEU A 41 -11.12 -2.23 -4.53
N ASN A 42 -9.84 -2.62 -4.53
CA ASN A 42 -9.12 -3.01 -5.73
C ASN A 42 -9.18 -4.53 -5.97
N PHE A 43 -10.08 -4.97 -6.86
CA PHE A 43 -10.14 -6.35 -7.36
C PHE A 43 -9.66 -6.45 -8.82
N TRP A 44 -8.50 -5.87 -9.12
CA TRP A 44 -8.00 -5.69 -10.49
C TRP A 44 -7.97 -6.97 -11.34
N ASN A 45 -7.75 -8.15 -10.76
CA ASN A 45 -7.70 -9.41 -11.49
C ASN A 45 -8.99 -10.24 -11.39
N ILE A 46 -10.03 -9.77 -10.69
CA ILE A 46 -11.34 -10.44 -10.67
C ILE A 46 -12.20 -9.91 -11.82
N GLN A 47 -12.71 -10.82 -12.65
CA GLN A 47 -13.69 -10.53 -13.69
C GLN A 47 -15.10 -10.50 -13.11
N SER A 48 -15.44 -11.48 -12.27
CA SER A 48 -16.73 -11.59 -11.58
C SER A 48 -16.61 -12.42 -10.31
N TYR A 49 -17.50 -12.16 -9.36
CA TYR A 49 -17.70 -12.93 -8.12
C TYR A 49 -19.15 -12.78 -7.67
N GLU A 50 -19.58 -13.64 -6.73
CA GLU A 50 -20.82 -13.52 -5.98
C GLU A 50 -20.51 -13.26 -4.50
N GLY A 51 -21.40 -12.57 -3.78
CA GLY A 51 -21.24 -12.32 -2.34
C GLY A 51 -21.14 -10.84 -1.98
N GLU A 52 -20.56 -10.56 -0.82
CA GLU A 52 -20.48 -9.22 -0.24
C GLU A 52 -19.03 -8.79 -0.08
N THR A 53 -18.78 -7.51 -0.37
CA THR A 53 -17.53 -6.84 -0.03
C THR A 53 -17.80 -5.41 0.37
N TRP A 54 -16.99 -4.89 1.27
CA TRP A 54 -16.95 -3.47 1.55
C TRP A 54 -15.57 -3.03 2.00
N LEU A 55 -15.26 -1.77 1.72
CA LEU A 55 -14.13 -1.02 2.26
C LEU A 55 -14.69 0.25 2.88
N LYS A 56 -14.44 0.45 4.17
CA LYS A 56 -15.09 1.48 4.99
C LYS A 56 -14.06 2.31 5.72
N PHE A 57 -14.26 3.63 5.75
CA PHE A 57 -13.62 4.55 6.68
C PHE A 57 -14.69 5.21 7.55
N ASP A 58 -14.57 5.10 8.87
CA ASP A 58 -15.56 5.63 9.83
C ASP A 58 -15.13 6.96 10.49
N GLY A 59 -13.96 7.49 10.11
CA GLY A 59 -13.33 8.65 10.74
C GLY A 59 -12.16 8.31 11.64
N GLU A 60 -12.08 7.08 12.14
CA GLU A 60 -11.05 6.63 13.09
C GLU A 60 -10.21 5.48 12.53
N LYS A 61 -10.82 4.60 11.73
CA LYS A 61 -10.17 3.41 11.16
C LYS A 61 -10.65 3.13 9.74
N VAL A 62 -9.82 2.42 8.98
CA VAL A 62 -10.20 1.82 7.70
C VAL A 62 -10.39 0.32 7.90
N GLU A 63 -11.49 -0.22 7.41
CA GLU A 63 -11.84 -1.63 7.54
C GLU A 63 -12.23 -2.21 6.19
N PHE A 64 -11.80 -3.44 5.95
CA PHE A 64 -12.16 -4.20 4.76
C PHE A 64 -12.81 -5.53 5.14
N TYR A 65 -13.77 -5.95 4.33
CA TYR A 65 -14.42 -7.25 4.40
C TYR A 65 -14.68 -7.79 2.99
N ALA A 66 -14.50 -9.09 2.85
CA ALA A 66 -15.02 -9.86 1.74
C ALA A 66 -15.55 -11.20 2.25
N ASP A 67 -16.71 -11.60 1.73
CA ASP A 67 -17.24 -12.96 1.75
C ASP A 67 -17.76 -13.23 0.35
N ILE A 68 -16.84 -13.69 -0.50
CA ILE A 68 -17.05 -13.83 -1.93
C ILE A 68 -16.82 -15.27 -2.39
N SER A 69 -17.53 -15.67 -3.44
CA SER A 69 -17.48 -17.00 -4.03
C SER A 69 -17.64 -16.92 -5.55
N ASN A 70 -17.54 -18.06 -6.23
CA ASN A 70 -17.63 -18.16 -7.69
C ASN A 70 -16.69 -17.16 -8.40
N ILE A 71 -15.49 -17.00 -7.84
CA ILE A 71 -14.49 -16.06 -8.35
C ILE A 71 -14.02 -16.51 -9.73
N VAL A 72 -14.07 -15.61 -10.71
CA VAL A 72 -13.53 -15.79 -12.06
C VAL A 72 -12.45 -14.74 -12.27
N LEU A 73 -11.23 -15.18 -12.61
CA LEU A 73 -10.10 -14.28 -12.86
C LEU A 73 -10.07 -13.78 -14.29
N ARG A 74 -9.63 -12.53 -14.48
CA ARG A 74 -9.34 -11.93 -15.79
C ARG A 74 -8.11 -12.58 -16.42
N ASN A 75 -7.06 -12.77 -15.63
CA ASN A 75 -5.82 -13.41 -16.04
C ASN A 75 -5.27 -14.31 -14.91
N PRO A 76 -5.49 -15.63 -14.96
CA PRO A 76 -4.92 -16.55 -13.98
C PRO A 76 -3.39 -16.50 -13.87
N SER A 77 -2.67 -16.10 -14.94
CA SER A 77 -1.20 -15.97 -14.90
C SER A 77 -0.70 -14.77 -14.09
N SER A 78 -1.59 -13.83 -13.75
CA SER A 78 -1.34 -12.73 -12.82
C SER A 78 -1.38 -13.17 -11.34
N TRP A 79 -1.72 -14.43 -11.07
CA TRP A 79 -1.73 -15.11 -9.76
C TRP A 79 -2.75 -14.60 -8.74
N VAL A 80 -2.54 -13.41 -8.17
CA VAL A 80 -3.41 -12.85 -7.12
C VAL A 80 -4.70 -12.27 -7.71
N HIS A 81 -5.71 -12.12 -6.89
CA HIS A 81 -7.07 -11.72 -7.29
C HIS A 81 -7.25 -10.20 -7.25
N GLY A 82 -6.67 -9.56 -6.26
CA GLY A 82 -6.85 -8.15 -5.96
C GLY A 82 -5.95 -7.71 -4.81
N TYR A 83 -6.02 -6.43 -4.49
CA TYR A 83 -5.21 -5.76 -3.48
C TYR A 83 -6.03 -4.64 -2.80
N PRO A 84 -7.12 -4.95 -2.06
CA PRO A 84 -7.85 -3.93 -1.30
C PRO A 84 -6.91 -3.17 -0.36
N GLU A 85 -6.95 -1.85 -0.42
CA GLU A 85 -5.82 -1.02 0.02
C GLU A 85 -6.22 0.42 0.37
N VAL A 86 -5.25 1.12 0.97
CA VAL A 86 -5.20 2.58 1.12
C VAL A 86 -3.87 3.09 0.62
N TYR A 87 -3.80 4.32 0.10
CA TYR A 87 -2.55 4.88 -0.37
C TYR A 87 -2.40 6.39 -0.16
N TYR A 88 -1.13 6.79 -0.07
CA TYR A 88 -0.65 8.16 0.04
C TYR A 88 0.22 8.49 -1.17
N GLY A 89 -0.16 9.49 -1.97
CA GLY A 89 0.57 9.87 -3.18
C GLY A 89 -0.20 9.61 -4.47
N TYR A 90 0.54 9.46 -5.57
CA TYR A 90 0.01 9.29 -6.92
C TYR A 90 0.19 7.85 -7.40
N LYS A 91 -0.92 7.11 -7.57
CA LYS A 91 -0.91 5.74 -8.05
C LYS A 91 -0.95 5.72 -9.59
N PRO A 92 0.12 5.27 -10.28
CA PRO A 92 0.20 5.34 -11.73
C PRO A 92 -0.93 4.59 -12.45
N TRP A 93 -1.27 3.39 -11.96
CA TRP A 93 -2.32 2.55 -12.57
C TRP A 93 -3.73 3.15 -12.49
N ALA A 94 -3.99 4.00 -11.49
CA ALA A 94 -5.26 4.69 -11.32
C ALA A 94 -5.25 6.10 -11.97
N ALA A 95 -4.07 6.60 -12.36
CA ALA A 95 -3.87 7.99 -12.75
C ALA A 95 -4.47 8.98 -11.72
N HIS A 96 -4.34 8.65 -10.43
CA HIS A 96 -5.00 9.36 -9.33
C HIS A 96 -4.01 9.70 -8.23
N SER A 97 -4.15 10.89 -7.64
CA SER A 97 -3.39 11.34 -6.47
C SER A 97 -4.33 11.52 -5.29
N SER A 98 -3.87 11.11 -4.10
CA SER A 98 -4.57 11.35 -2.83
C SER A 98 -4.60 12.84 -2.41
N GLY A 99 -4.11 13.75 -3.26
CA GLY A 99 -4.13 15.19 -3.03
C GLY A 99 -2.97 15.72 -2.18
N VAL A 100 -1.87 14.95 -2.10
CA VAL A 100 -0.69 15.29 -1.30
C VAL A 100 0.35 16.00 -2.17
N ASP A 101 0.99 17.03 -1.62
CA ASP A 101 2.00 17.80 -2.35
C ASP A 101 3.41 17.19 -2.29
N PHE A 102 3.63 16.24 -1.37
CA PHE A 102 4.96 15.67 -1.12
C PHE A 102 5.37 14.61 -2.15
N LEU A 103 4.42 13.80 -2.63
CA LEU A 103 4.67 12.78 -3.66
C LEU A 103 3.94 13.16 -4.95
N PRO A 104 4.52 12.88 -6.14
CA PRO A 104 5.80 12.20 -6.36
C PRO A 104 7.05 13.05 -6.05
N ILE A 105 8.11 12.39 -5.57
CA ILE A 105 9.44 13.01 -5.35
C ILE A 105 10.53 12.18 -6.03
N LYS A 106 11.65 12.79 -6.43
CA LYS A 106 12.79 12.02 -6.93
C LYS A 106 13.39 11.14 -5.83
N VAL A 107 13.79 9.93 -6.19
CA VAL A 107 14.37 8.95 -5.25
C VAL A 107 15.60 9.50 -4.52
N LYS A 108 16.49 10.20 -5.23
CA LYS A 108 17.70 10.81 -4.62
C LYS A 108 17.37 11.90 -3.59
N ASP A 109 16.18 12.49 -3.68
CA ASP A 109 15.72 13.58 -2.84
C ASP A 109 14.78 13.07 -1.74
N LEU A 110 14.56 11.74 -1.64
CA LEU A 110 13.72 11.12 -0.62
C LEU A 110 14.34 11.32 0.79
N PRO A 111 13.70 12.11 1.68
CA PRO A 111 14.12 12.24 3.08
C PRO A 111 13.93 10.92 3.83
N ASP A 112 14.28 10.89 5.11
CA ASP A 112 13.79 9.78 5.93
C ASP A 112 12.25 9.83 5.91
N PHE A 113 11.63 8.72 5.57
CA PHE A 113 10.19 8.63 5.29
C PHE A 113 9.62 7.54 6.16
N TYR A 114 9.14 7.94 7.33
CA TYR A 114 8.62 7.01 8.32
C TYR A 114 7.14 6.76 8.09
N VAL A 115 6.76 5.48 8.03
CA VAL A 115 5.36 5.04 7.97
C VAL A 115 5.06 4.25 9.22
N THR A 116 4.02 4.66 9.94
CA THR A 116 3.43 3.92 11.04
C THR A 116 2.11 3.29 10.61
N LEU A 117 1.94 2.00 10.89
CA LEU A 117 0.71 1.27 10.68
C LEU A 117 0.32 0.47 11.93
N GLY A 118 -0.87 0.70 12.45
CA GLY A 118 -1.56 -0.19 13.39
C GLY A 118 -2.61 -1.02 12.64
N TYR A 119 -2.54 -2.35 12.77
CA TYR A 119 -3.38 -3.25 11.98
C TYR A 119 -3.74 -4.58 12.64
N SER A 120 -4.78 -5.22 12.12
CA SER A 120 -5.11 -6.63 12.35
C SER A 120 -5.74 -7.24 11.10
N ILE A 121 -5.46 -8.52 10.85
CA ILE A 121 -5.94 -9.26 9.66
C ILE A 121 -6.53 -10.60 10.11
N TRP A 122 -7.65 -10.98 9.51
CA TRP A 122 -8.27 -12.29 9.70
C TRP A 122 -8.72 -12.87 8.36
N TYR A 123 -8.71 -14.19 8.24
CA TYR A 123 -9.14 -14.91 7.05
C TYR A 123 -9.56 -16.33 7.41
N GLU A 124 -10.40 -16.95 6.58
CA GLU A 124 -10.81 -18.34 6.71
C GLU A 124 -10.11 -19.25 5.69
N ASN A 125 -10.23 -20.57 5.88
CA ASN A 125 -9.87 -21.60 4.90
C ASN A 125 -8.42 -21.56 4.39
N ASN A 126 -7.48 -21.07 5.20
CA ASN A 126 -6.06 -20.98 4.84
C ASN A 126 -5.83 -20.19 3.53
N LEU A 127 -6.58 -19.11 3.33
CA LEU A 127 -6.50 -18.23 2.15
C LEU A 127 -5.05 -17.80 1.83
N PRO A 128 -4.58 -17.87 0.56
CA PRO A 128 -3.36 -17.18 0.15
C PRO A 128 -3.54 -15.67 0.34
N ILE A 129 -2.77 -15.06 1.24
CA ILE A 129 -2.88 -13.63 1.55
C ILE A 129 -1.54 -13.06 2.02
N ASN A 130 -1.31 -11.76 1.83
CA ASN A 130 -0.24 -11.02 2.49
C ASN A 130 -0.76 -9.73 3.16
N LEU A 131 0.10 -9.10 3.97
CA LEU A 131 0.05 -7.66 4.21
C LEU A 131 1.26 -7.07 3.52
N ALA A 132 1.03 -6.40 2.41
CA ALA A 132 2.06 -5.73 1.65
C ALA A 132 1.87 -4.22 1.75
N MET A 133 3.00 -3.52 1.77
CA MET A 133 3.04 -2.11 1.43
C MET A 133 3.89 -1.97 0.17
N GLU A 134 3.58 -1.03 -0.71
CA GLU A 134 4.35 -0.89 -1.93
C GLU A 134 4.51 0.55 -2.42
N THR A 135 5.48 0.73 -3.32
CA THR A 135 5.64 1.93 -4.12
C THR A 135 5.91 1.55 -5.56
N TRP A 136 5.43 2.41 -6.46
CA TRP A 136 5.88 2.46 -7.85
C TRP A 136 6.96 3.53 -8.01
N ILE A 137 8.11 3.12 -8.54
CA ILE A 137 9.19 4.03 -8.94
C ILE A 137 9.19 4.17 -10.46
N THR A 138 8.90 5.36 -10.96
CA THR A 138 8.68 5.60 -12.40
C THR A 138 9.66 6.62 -12.98
N ARG A 139 9.87 6.58 -14.29
CA ARG A 139 10.74 7.56 -14.97
C ARG A 139 10.13 8.95 -15.07
N GLN A 140 8.81 9.08 -15.05
CA GLN A 140 8.08 10.36 -15.02
C GLN A 140 7.08 10.37 -13.86
N PRO A 141 6.84 11.54 -13.22
CA PRO A 141 6.01 11.62 -12.00
C PRO A 141 4.52 11.37 -12.25
N ASP A 142 4.04 11.56 -13.48
CA ASP A 142 2.62 11.51 -13.85
C ASP A 142 2.31 10.36 -14.82
N GLN A 143 3.13 9.30 -14.83
CA GLN A 143 2.85 8.13 -15.65
C GLN A 143 1.47 7.54 -15.31
N THR A 144 0.70 7.14 -16.32
CA THR A 144 -0.62 6.50 -16.15
C THR A 144 -0.57 4.98 -16.32
N SER A 145 0.65 4.43 -16.34
CA SER A 145 0.98 3.00 -16.43
C SER A 145 2.45 2.79 -16.06
N VAL A 146 2.85 1.55 -15.81
CA VAL A 146 4.27 1.20 -15.64
C VAL A 146 4.75 0.21 -16.71
N SER A 147 6.05 0.23 -16.99
CA SER A 147 6.64 -0.56 -18.07
C SER A 147 8.13 -0.82 -17.82
N SER A 148 8.81 -1.40 -18.82
CA SER A 148 10.20 -1.79 -18.68
C SER A 148 11.07 -0.56 -18.40
N GLY A 149 11.84 -0.63 -17.32
CA GLY A 149 12.64 0.48 -16.78
C GLY A 149 12.00 1.19 -15.58
N ASP A 150 10.74 0.90 -15.27
CA ASP A 150 10.09 1.27 -14.00
C ASP A 150 10.26 0.13 -12.97
N VAL A 151 10.00 0.41 -11.69
CA VAL A 151 10.23 -0.53 -10.58
C VAL A 151 9.02 -0.58 -9.65
N GLU A 152 8.65 -1.77 -9.21
CA GLU A 152 7.75 -2.04 -8.10
C GLU A 152 8.56 -2.50 -6.89
N ILE A 153 8.35 -1.88 -5.73
CA ILE A 153 9.00 -2.28 -4.48
C ILE A 153 7.91 -2.60 -3.47
N MET A 154 7.82 -3.85 -3.05
CA MET A 154 6.90 -4.29 -2.00
C MET A 154 7.62 -4.63 -0.69
N VAL A 155 6.97 -4.39 0.44
CA VAL A 155 7.41 -4.71 1.81
C VAL A 155 6.30 -5.50 2.50
N TRP A 156 6.51 -6.81 2.68
CA TRP A 156 5.53 -7.74 3.20
C TRP A 156 5.76 -8.01 4.69
N PHE A 157 4.85 -7.49 5.52
CA PHE A 157 4.84 -7.69 6.97
C PHE A 157 4.15 -8.97 7.40
N TYR A 158 3.28 -9.48 6.56
CA TYR A 158 2.58 -10.73 6.79
C TYR A 158 2.44 -11.50 5.49
N ASN A 159 2.43 -12.83 5.58
CA ASN A 159 1.96 -13.69 4.50
C ASN A 159 1.44 -15.01 5.07
N ASN A 160 0.39 -15.54 4.47
CA ASN A 160 -0.09 -16.90 4.67
C ASN A 160 -0.12 -17.62 3.32
N ILE A 161 0.68 -18.69 3.21
CA ILE A 161 0.89 -19.56 2.04
C ILE A 161 1.24 -18.89 0.69
N LEU A 162 1.07 -17.57 0.57
CA LEU A 162 1.46 -16.75 -0.56
C LEU A 162 2.96 -16.44 -0.48
N MET A 163 3.61 -16.42 -1.64
CA MET A 163 5.04 -16.15 -1.79
C MET A 163 5.24 -14.99 -2.76
N PRO A 164 6.24 -14.11 -2.54
CA PRO A 164 6.59 -13.11 -3.54
C PRO A 164 6.99 -13.77 -4.86
N GLY A 165 6.76 -13.04 -5.95
CA GLY A 165 7.20 -13.47 -7.28
C GLY A 165 8.72 -13.49 -7.44
N GLY A 166 9.17 -14.14 -8.49
CA GLY A 166 10.59 -14.16 -8.85
C GLY A 166 11.45 -15.10 -8.01
N ASN A 167 12.73 -14.75 -7.87
CA ASN A 167 13.71 -15.56 -7.14
C ASN A 167 14.19 -14.82 -5.90
N LYS A 168 14.42 -15.54 -4.79
CA LYS A 168 15.15 -15.00 -3.65
C LYS A 168 16.59 -14.71 -4.08
N VAL A 169 16.99 -13.44 -4.01
CA VAL A 169 18.32 -12.96 -4.41
C VAL A 169 19.20 -12.54 -3.24
N GLY A 170 18.63 -12.44 -2.03
CA GLY A 170 19.42 -12.16 -0.84
C GLY A 170 18.57 -11.95 0.40
N GLU A 171 19.19 -11.31 1.38
CA GLU A 171 18.57 -10.90 2.64
C GLU A 171 18.88 -9.43 2.93
N PHE A 172 18.04 -8.84 3.76
CA PHE A 172 18.15 -7.47 4.24
C PHE A 172 17.83 -7.42 5.73
N THR A 173 18.62 -6.67 6.48
CA THR A 173 18.39 -6.44 7.91
C THR A 173 18.26 -4.94 8.13
N THR A 174 17.18 -4.53 8.77
CA THR A 174 17.00 -3.15 9.23
C THR A 174 16.28 -3.12 10.58
N THR A 175 16.26 -1.96 11.22
CA THR A 175 15.51 -1.74 12.47
C THR A 175 14.11 -1.26 12.12
N VAL A 176 13.11 -1.94 12.67
CA VAL A 176 11.70 -1.58 12.61
C VAL A 176 11.20 -1.47 14.04
N GLU A 177 10.42 -0.43 14.35
CA GLU A 177 9.73 -0.38 15.64
C GLU A 177 8.49 -1.27 15.58
N ILE A 178 8.45 -2.31 16.41
CA ILE A 178 7.30 -3.22 16.52
C ILE A 178 6.70 -3.02 17.92
N ASN A 179 5.43 -2.63 17.97
CA ASN A 179 4.70 -2.36 19.22
C ASN A 179 5.45 -1.40 20.16
N GLY A 180 6.08 -0.35 19.61
CA GLY A 180 6.85 0.64 20.37
C GLY A 180 8.29 0.24 20.70
N VAL A 181 8.75 -0.94 20.26
CA VAL A 181 10.09 -1.45 20.54
C VAL A 181 10.93 -1.51 19.26
N PRO A 182 12.04 -0.76 19.17
CA PRO A 182 13.01 -0.90 18.09
C PRO A 182 13.55 -2.35 18.02
N THR A 183 13.28 -3.02 16.91
CA THR A 183 13.55 -4.44 16.70
C THR A 183 14.34 -4.61 15.42
N GLN A 184 15.48 -5.31 15.50
CA GLN A 184 16.21 -5.72 14.31
C GLN A 184 15.42 -6.84 13.61
N THR A 185 15.03 -6.60 12.35
CA THR A 185 14.23 -7.53 11.54
C THR A 185 15.03 -7.99 10.34
N THR A 186 14.82 -9.23 9.92
CA THR A 186 15.44 -9.80 8.71
C THR A 186 14.37 -10.10 7.67
N TRP A 187 14.72 -9.81 6.42
CA TRP A 187 13.83 -9.85 5.28
C TRP A 187 14.48 -10.67 4.16
N ASP A 188 13.72 -11.60 3.59
CA ASP A 188 14.08 -12.20 2.30
C ASP A 188 13.85 -11.17 1.20
N VAL A 189 14.81 -11.09 0.27
CA VAL A 189 14.72 -10.17 -0.87
C VAL A 189 14.50 -10.97 -2.14
N TYR A 190 13.40 -10.70 -2.83
CA TYR A 190 13.03 -11.31 -4.10
C TYR A 190 13.19 -10.32 -5.26
N PHE A 191 13.50 -10.84 -6.45
CA PHE A 191 13.62 -10.04 -7.67
C PHE A 191 13.02 -10.79 -8.88
N ALA A 192 12.29 -10.06 -9.73
CA ALA A 192 11.82 -10.54 -11.02
C ALA A 192 11.87 -9.45 -12.10
N PRO A 193 12.49 -9.70 -13.27
CA PRO A 193 12.49 -8.75 -14.38
C PRO A 193 11.29 -8.99 -15.32
N TRP A 194 10.09 -8.64 -14.89
CA TRP A 194 8.85 -8.78 -15.68
C TRP A 194 8.59 -7.57 -16.60
N GLY A 195 7.33 -7.16 -16.81
CA GLY A 195 6.97 -5.96 -17.55
C GLY A 195 7.64 -4.70 -17.01
N TRP A 196 7.94 -4.68 -15.71
CA TRP A 196 8.79 -3.77 -14.95
C TRP A 196 9.76 -4.62 -14.09
N ASP A 197 10.67 -4.00 -13.35
CA ASP A 197 11.46 -4.73 -12.34
C ASP A 197 10.68 -4.81 -11.02
N TYR A 198 10.44 -6.02 -10.54
CA TYR A 198 9.77 -6.29 -9.28
C TYR A 198 10.79 -6.62 -8.19
N ILE A 199 10.67 -5.97 -7.03
CA ILE A 199 11.43 -6.29 -5.82
C ILE A 199 10.45 -6.44 -4.65
N ALA A 200 10.58 -7.52 -3.90
CA ALA A 200 9.82 -7.71 -2.67
C ALA A 200 10.71 -8.07 -1.48
N PHE A 201 10.44 -7.41 -0.37
CA PHE A 201 11.03 -7.66 0.93
C PHE A 201 10.01 -8.41 1.78
N ARG A 202 10.27 -9.67 2.11
CA ARG A 202 9.37 -10.46 2.96
C ARG A 202 9.99 -10.73 4.32
N ILE A 203 9.33 -10.30 5.39
CA ILE A 203 9.82 -10.49 6.75
C ILE A 203 9.94 -11.98 7.11
N HIS A 204 10.98 -12.35 7.86
CA HIS A 204 11.17 -13.73 8.34
C HIS A 204 10.18 -14.15 9.42
N SER A 205 9.66 -13.18 10.18
CA SER A 205 8.71 -13.39 11.26
C SER A 205 7.43 -12.62 10.96
N PRO A 206 6.49 -13.20 10.16
CA PRO A 206 5.24 -12.57 9.79
C PRO A 206 4.42 -12.12 11.00
N LEU A 207 3.82 -10.94 10.91
CA LEU A 207 3.02 -10.32 11.97
C LEU A 207 1.58 -10.16 11.46
N GLN A 208 0.65 -10.98 11.95
CA GLN A 208 -0.75 -10.93 11.51
C GLN A 208 -1.52 -9.72 12.08
N GLU A 209 -1.05 -9.21 13.22
CA GLU A 209 -1.58 -8.02 13.88
C GLU A 209 -0.45 -7.30 14.64
N GLY A 210 -0.65 -6.01 14.90
CA GLY A 210 0.24 -5.21 15.71
C GLY A 210 0.41 -3.79 15.17
N ARG A 211 1.41 -3.09 15.71
CA ARG A 211 1.82 -1.76 15.28
C ARG A 211 3.26 -1.80 14.78
N VAL A 212 3.50 -1.29 13.59
CA VAL A 212 4.84 -1.20 12.99
C VAL A 212 5.15 0.25 12.61
N LYS A 213 6.39 0.69 12.81
CA LYS A 213 6.94 1.93 12.24
C LYS A 213 8.24 1.64 11.51
N ILE A 214 8.28 1.94 10.21
CA ILE A 214 9.42 1.69 9.31
C ILE A 214 9.94 2.99 8.71
N ASN A 215 11.24 3.05 8.39
CA ASN A 215 11.76 4.01 7.43
C ASN A 215 11.75 3.39 6.03
N VAL A 216 10.87 3.86 5.14
CA VAL A 216 10.75 3.33 3.77
C VAL A 216 12.03 3.54 2.97
N LYS A 217 12.78 4.61 3.26
CA LYS A 217 14.04 4.93 2.60
C LYS A 217 15.07 3.80 2.70
N ASP A 218 15.09 3.07 3.82
CA ASP A 218 15.98 1.91 4.01
C ASP A 218 15.73 0.83 2.95
N PHE A 219 14.46 0.56 2.64
CA PHE A 219 14.05 -0.41 1.64
C PHE A 219 14.35 0.09 0.22
N VAL A 220 14.12 1.39 -0.06
CA VAL A 220 14.45 2.00 -1.35
C VAL A 220 15.97 1.96 -1.63
N GLN A 221 16.80 2.27 -0.62
CA GLN A 221 18.26 2.17 -0.74
C GLN A 221 18.73 0.73 -0.92
N LYS A 222 18.08 -0.24 -0.27
CA LYS A 222 18.37 -1.65 -0.51
C LYS A 222 17.94 -2.08 -1.92
N ALA A 223 16.79 -1.61 -2.40
CA ALA A 223 16.31 -1.88 -3.75
C ALA A 223 17.29 -1.35 -4.81
N GLU A 224 17.84 -0.13 -4.64
CA GLU A 224 18.88 0.42 -5.52
C GLU A 224 20.08 -0.53 -5.67
N LYS A 225 20.54 -1.11 -4.55
CA LYS A 225 21.63 -2.09 -4.56
C LYS A 225 21.25 -3.35 -5.34
N ILE A 226 20.03 -3.87 -5.16
CA ILE A 226 19.52 -5.03 -5.91
C ILE A 226 19.47 -4.71 -7.40
N LEU A 227 18.93 -3.55 -7.78
CA LEU A 227 18.84 -3.12 -9.17
C LEU A 227 20.22 -3.02 -9.81
N SER A 228 21.22 -2.47 -9.11
CA SER A 228 22.59 -2.39 -9.65
C SER A 228 23.24 -3.75 -9.93
N LEU A 229 22.77 -4.83 -9.29
CA LEU A 229 23.30 -6.18 -9.44
C LEU A 229 22.52 -7.02 -10.45
N TYR A 230 21.20 -6.85 -10.51
CA TYR A 230 20.30 -7.76 -11.22
C TYR A 230 19.52 -7.11 -12.36
N SER A 231 19.36 -5.78 -12.36
CA SER A 231 18.68 -5.07 -13.45
C SER A 231 19.63 -4.74 -14.59
N THR A 232 19.15 -4.93 -15.81
CA THR A 232 19.79 -4.41 -17.03
C THR A 232 19.01 -3.23 -17.64
N ARG A 233 17.92 -2.81 -17.00
CA ARG A 233 16.87 -1.97 -17.60
C ARG A 233 16.67 -0.66 -16.85
N VAL A 234 16.92 -0.66 -15.55
CA VAL A 234 16.83 0.53 -14.71
C VAL A 234 18.16 1.27 -14.76
N GLN A 235 18.12 2.54 -15.16
CA GLN A 235 19.27 3.43 -15.22
C GLN A 235 18.96 4.69 -14.40
N ASN A 236 19.97 5.22 -13.70
CA ASN A 236 19.84 6.43 -12.89
C ASN A 236 18.65 6.36 -11.90
N PHE A 237 18.57 5.30 -11.10
CA PHE A 237 17.45 5.06 -10.16
C PHE A 237 17.15 6.28 -9.27
N GLY A 238 18.19 7.00 -8.81
CA GLY A 238 18.03 8.24 -8.04
C GLY A 238 17.29 9.39 -8.76
N GLU A 239 17.25 9.42 -10.09
CA GLU A 239 16.51 10.44 -10.87
C GLU A 239 15.06 10.05 -11.17
N MET A 240 14.66 8.80 -10.86
CA MET A 240 13.29 8.33 -10.98
C MET A 240 12.44 8.85 -9.82
N PHE A 241 11.12 8.69 -9.92
CA PHE A 241 10.14 9.25 -8.99
C PHE A 241 9.54 8.19 -8.09
N PHE A 242 9.62 8.38 -6.78
CA PHE A 242 8.82 7.68 -5.77
C PHE A 242 7.42 8.30 -5.78
N ASN A 243 6.42 7.55 -6.27
CA ASN A 243 5.10 8.15 -6.55
C ASN A 243 4.09 7.99 -5.44
N VAL A 244 4.09 6.84 -4.76
CA VAL A 244 3.00 6.44 -3.87
C VAL A 244 3.51 5.51 -2.80
N TRP A 245 2.85 5.51 -1.66
CA TRP A 245 2.95 4.45 -0.67
C TRP A 245 1.57 3.82 -0.47
N GLU A 246 1.42 2.59 -0.97
CA GLU A 246 0.20 1.77 -0.92
C GLU A 246 0.31 0.79 0.24
N ILE A 247 -0.80 0.53 0.94
CA ILE A 247 -0.90 -0.39 2.09
C ILE A 247 -2.16 -1.22 1.91
N GLY A 248 -2.00 -2.53 1.79
CA GLY A 248 -3.15 -3.42 1.56
C GLY A 248 -2.80 -4.90 1.71
N THR A 249 -3.71 -5.73 1.24
CA THR A 249 -3.54 -7.19 1.29
C THR A 249 -3.76 -7.79 -0.08
N GLU A 250 -2.73 -8.36 -0.71
CA GLU A 250 -2.94 -9.20 -1.89
C GLU A 250 -3.55 -10.51 -1.43
N PHE A 251 -4.50 -11.05 -2.18
CA PHE A 251 -5.17 -12.29 -1.80
C PHE A 251 -5.48 -13.20 -3.00
N GLY A 252 -5.70 -14.47 -2.68
CA GLY A 252 -6.06 -15.53 -3.62
C GLY A 252 -4.89 -16.04 -4.46
N ASP A 253 -5.14 -17.16 -5.09
CA ASP A 253 -4.30 -17.77 -6.11
C ASP A 253 -5.19 -18.31 -7.26
N PRO A 254 -4.62 -18.84 -8.35
CA PRO A 254 -5.44 -19.31 -9.48
C PRO A 254 -6.45 -20.43 -9.16
N ASN A 255 -6.33 -21.10 -8.02
CA ASN A 255 -7.23 -22.18 -7.60
C ASN A 255 -8.27 -21.73 -6.55
N THR A 256 -8.12 -20.52 -6.02
CA THR A 256 -9.03 -19.95 -5.03
C THR A 256 -10.33 -19.54 -5.73
N THR A 257 -11.44 -20.17 -5.37
CA THR A 257 -12.78 -19.86 -5.94
C THR A 257 -13.71 -19.15 -4.96
N ALA A 258 -13.29 -19.05 -3.69
CA ALA A 258 -13.97 -18.31 -2.64
C ALA A 258 -12.96 -17.71 -1.67
N ALA A 259 -13.26 -16.54 -1.13
CA ALA A 259 -12.41 -15.85 -0.16
C ALA A 259 -13.30 -15.18 0.90
N LYS A 260 -13.01 -15.49 2.17
CA LYS A 260 -13.64 -14.85 3.31
C LYS A 260 -12.58 -14.32 4.26
N PHE A 261 -12.45 -13.00 4.31
CA PHE A 261 -11.38 -12.32 5.04
C PHE A 261 -11.68 -10.85 5.27
N GLY A 262 -10.88 -10.23 6.13
CA GLY A 262 -10.96 -8.81 6.39
C GLY A 262 -9.75 -8.31 7.17
N TRP A 263 -9.67 -7.00 7.28
CA TRP A 263 -8.62 -6.34 8.04
C TRP A 263 -9.10 -5.00 8.58
N THR A 264 -8.38 -4.49 9.57
CA THR A 264 -8.57 -3.16 10.14
C THR A 264 -7.22 -2.45 10.16
N PHE A 265 -7.19 -1.20 9.69
CA PHE A 265 -6.10 -0.25 9.92
C PHE A 265 -6.61 0.84 10.89
N ASN A 266 -6.05 0.87 12.09
CA ASN A 266 -6.49 1.77 13.18
C ASN A 266 -5.49 2.90 13.48
N GLU A 267 -4.32 2.88 12.85
CA GLU A 267 -3.34 3.96 12.90
C GLU A 267 -2.62 3.99 11.55
N ILE A 268 -2.63 5.15 10.88
CA ILE A 268 -1.81 5.42 9.71
C ILE A 268 -1.19 6.79 9.93
N ALA A 269 0.14 6.85 9.98
CA ALA A 269 0.87 8.10 10.10
C ALA A 269 2.10 8.10 9.21
N ILE A 270 2.41 9.26 8.65
CA ILE A 270 3.57 9.50 7.80
C ILE A 270 4.33 10.70 8.36
N GLU A 271 5.63 10.51 8.60
CA GLU A 271 6.54 11.52 9.13
C GLU A 271 7.76 11.62 8.21
N THR A 272 8.20 12.83 7.87
CA THR A 272 9.42 13.06 7.07
C THR A 272 10.43 13.87 7.87
N GLU A 273 11.71 13.46 7.81
CA GLU A 273 12.84 14.10 8.51
C GLU A 273 14.02 14.43 7.57
#